data_AF-A0A510B0U5-F1
#
_entry.id   AF-A0A510B0U5-F1
#
_cell.length_a   1.000
_cell.length_b   1.000
_cell.length_c   1.000
_cell.angle_alpha   90.00
_cell.angle_beta   90.00
_cell.angle_gamma   90.00
#
_symmetry.space_group_name_H-M   'P 1'
#
loop_
_entity.id
_entity.type
_entity.pdbx_description
1 polymer ?
#
loop_
_entity_poly.entity_id
_entity_poly.type
_entity_poly.pdbx_seq_one_letter_code
_entity_poly.pdbx_strand_id
1 'polypeptide(L)'
;MPSPALLCFLVFLAGVGASRHQSTLSEDNCTHFSVSLPHMLRELRAAFGKVKTFFQTKDELHSILLTRSLLEDFKGYLGCQALSEMIQFYLEEVM
;
A
#
# COMPACT_ATOMS: atom_id res chain seq x y z
N MET A 1 -13.74 11.62 42.02
CA MET A 1 -14.20 11.68 40.61
C MET A 1 -12.96 11.71 39.73
N PRO A 2 -12.65 10.66 38.94
CA PRO A 2 -11.44 10.66 38.12
C PRO A 2 -11.56 11.72 37.01
N SER A 3 -10.47 12.45 36.78
CA SER A 3 -10.42 13.52 35.78
C SER A 3 -10.58 12.94 34.36
N PRO A 4 -11.37 13.58 33.46
CA PRO A 4 -11.53 13.10 32.08
C PRO A 4 -10.21 13.04 31.30
N ALA A 5 -9.20 13.82 31.71
CA ALA A 5 -7.86 13.76 31.14
C ALA A 5 -7.14 12.43 31.41
N LEU A 6 -7.37 11.80 32.57
CA LEU A 6 -6.80 10.50 32.91
C LEU A 6 -7.43 9.38 32.08
N LEU A 7 -8.73 9.47 31.79
CA LEU A 7 -9.42 8.50 30.94
C LEU A 7 -8.92 8.55 29.49
N CYS A 8 -8.71 9.75 28.93
CA CYS A 8 -8.11 9.89 27.60
C CYS A 8 -6.68 9.33 27.54
N PHE A 9 -5.87 9.53 28.59
CA PHE A 9 -4.50 9.01 28.66
C PHE A 9 -4.46 7.47 28.69
N LEU A 10 -5.40 6.83 29.39
CA LEU A 10 -5.50 5.38 29.46
C LEU A 10 -5.95 4.76 28.13
N VAL A 11 -6.84 5.42 27.39
CA VAL A 11 -7.25 4.97 26.04
C VAL A 11 -6.08 5.05 25.05
N PHE A 12 -5.25 6.10 25.14
CA PHE A 12 -4.04 6.22 24.32
C PHE A 12 -3.00 5.13 24.63
N LEU A 13 -2.81 4.78 25.91
CA LEU A 13 -1.88 3.72 26.32
C LEU A 13 -2.39 2.31 25.96
N ALA A 14 -3.71 2.08 25.99
CA ALA A 14 -4.32 0.81 25.58
C ALA A 14 -4.43 0.65 24.04
N GLY A 15 -4.44 1.76 23.30
CA GLY A 15 -4.47 1.78 21.83
C GLY A 15 -3.13 1.43 21.16
N VAL A 16 -2.02 1.44 21.93
CA VAL A 16 -0.73 0.86 21.49
C VAL A 16 -0.71 -0.65 21.73
N GLY A 17 -1.84 -1.31 21.51
CA GLY A 17 -1.86 -2.73 21.21
C GLY A 17 -1.27 -2.91 19.82
N ALA A 18 0.05 -2.82 19.72
CA ALA A 18 0.79 -3.22 18.53
C ALA A 18 0.27 -4.59 18.13
N SER A 19 -0.36 -4.66 16.97
CA SER A 19 -0.53 -5.87 16.20
C SER A 19 0.84 -6.52 16.09
N ARG A 20 1.16 -7.41 17.03
CA ARG A 20 2.24 -8.39 16.85
C ARG A 20 1.75 -9.37 15.82
N HIS A 21 1.66 -8.92 14.57
CA HIS A 21 1.77 -9.82 13.46
C HIS A 21 3.22 -10.31 13.51
N GLN A 22 3.40 -11.44 14.19
CA GLN A 22 4.64 -12.18 14.23
C GLN A 22 4.84 -12.81 12.85
N SER A 23 5.02 -11.98 11.82
CA SER A 23 5.74 -12.41 10.64
C SER A 23 7.10 -12.80 11.16
N THR A 24 7.48 -14.06 10.99
CA THR A 24 8.89 -14.44 11.01
C THR A 24 9.55 -13.62 9.91
N LEU A 25 10.01 -12.43 10.28
CA LEU A 25 10.80 -11.55 9.46
C LEU A 25 12.13 -12.27 9.36
N SER A 26 12.18 -13.24 8.43
CA SER A 26 13.41 -13.61 7.76
C SER A 26 14.10 -12.28 7.50
N GLU A 27 15.28 -12.06 8.09
CA GLU A 27 16.11 -10.92 7.74
C GLU A 27 16.39 -11.04 6.25
N ASP A 28 15.47 -10.51 5.44
CA ASP A 28 15.67 -10.42 4.02
C ASP A 28 16.92 -9.58 3.84
N ASN A 29 17.81 -10.10 3.01
CA ASN A 29 19.10 -9.52 2.71
C ASN A 29 18.84 -8.24 1.88
N CYS A 30 18.33 -7.20 2.54
CA CYS A 30 17.97 -5.88 2.00
C CYS A 30 19.19 -5.12 1.47
N THR A 31 20.39 -5.72 1.55
CA THR A 31 21.68 -5.23 1.07
C THR A 31 21.64 -4.79 -0.40
N HIS A 32 20.71 -5.31 -1.20
CA HIS A 32 20.54 -4.92 -2.61
C HIS A 32 19.18 -4.31 -2.96
N PHE A 33 18.31 -4.03 -1.99
CA PHE A 33 16.92 -3.63 -2.25
C PHE A 33 16.80 -2.35 -3.10
N SER A 34 17.60 -1.32 -2.79
CA SER A 34 17.60 -0.07 -3.55
C SER A 34 18.07 -0.24 -5.00
N VAL A 35 18.99 -1.19 -5.24
CA VAL A 35 19.54 -1.53 -6.55
C VAL A 35 18.58 -2.43 -7.34
N SER A 36 17.85 -3.31 -6.65
CA SER A 36 16.90 -4.23 -7.28
C SER A 36 15.54 -3.60 -7.57
N LEU A 37 15.15 -2.53 -6.85
CA LEU A 37 13.84 -1.89 -7.02
C LEU A 37 13.54 -1.47 -8.47
N PRO A 38 14.46 -0.80 -9.21
CA PRO A 38 14.22 -0.49 -10.62
C PRO A 38 14.03 -1.73 -11.51
N HIS A 39 14.72 -2.82 -11.19
CA HIS A 39 14.57 -4.10 -11.89
C HIS A 39 13.21 -4.74 -11.63
N MET A 40 12.79 -4.84 -10.37
CA MET A 40 11.47 -5.36 -10.00
C MET A 40 10.34 -4.58 -10.67
N LEU A 41 10.45 -3.24 -10.73
CA LEU A 41 9.48 -2.42 -11.45
C LEU A 41 9.51 -2.64 -12.97
N ARG A 42 10.64 -3.06 -13.55
CA ARG A 42 10.72 -3.43 -14.97
C ARG A 42 10.01 -4.75 -15.22
N GLU A 43 10.22 -5.74 -14.37
CA GLU A 43 9.56 -7.04 -14.47
C GLU A 43 8.05 -6.92 -14.30
N LEU A 44 7.58 -6.13 -13.33
CA LEU A 44 6.15 -5.87 -13.13
C LEU A 44 5.51 -5.24 -14.37
N ARG A 45 6.19 -4.25 -14.99
CA ARG A 45 5.73 -3.65 -16.26
C ARG A 45 5.73 -4.64 -17.42
N ALA A 46 6.72 -5.53 -17.50
CA ALA A 46 6.78 -6.56 -18.51
C ALA A 46 5.65 -7.59 -18.34
N ALA A 47 5.32 -7.96 -17.09
CA ALA A 47 4.20 -8.83 -16.77
C ALA A 47 2.85 -8.20 -17.16
N PHE A 48 2.60 -6.95 -16.76
CA PHE A 48 1.40 -6.22 -17.17
C PHE A 48 1.29 -6.08 -18.69
N GLY A 49 2.42 -5.88 -19.38
CA GLY A 49 2.47 -5.80 -20.84
C GLY A 49 1.86 -7.00 -21.56
N LYS A 50 1.89 -8.19 -20.96
CA LYS A 50 1.30 -9.42 -21.52
C LYS A 50 -0.23 -9.40 -21.54
N VAL A 51 -0.85 -8.69 -20.60
CA VAL A 51 -2.32 -8.65 -20.44
C VAL A 51 -2.95 -7.32 -20.87
N LYS A 52 -2.13 -6.28 -21.09
CA LYS A 52 -2.55 -4.92 -21.43
C LYS A 52 -3.60 -4.88 -22.56
N THR A 53 -3.32 -5.50 -23.71
CA THR A 53 -4.21 -5.43 -24.87
C THR A 53 -5.58 -6.05 -24.59
N PHE A 54 -5.62 -7.12 -23.81
CA PHE A 54 -6.86 -7.78 -23.43
C PHE A 54 -7.76 -6.82 -22.62
N PHE A 55 -7.24 -6.24 -21.54
CA PHE A 55 -8.02 -5.33 -20.70
C PHE A 55 -8.38 -4.03 -21.41
N GLN A 56 -7.48 -3.46 -22.23
CA GLN A 56 -7.77 -2.24 -23.00
C GLN A 56 -8.86 -2.43 -24.06
N THR A 57 -8.99 -3.64 -24.62
CA THR A 57 -10.06 -3.93 -25.60
C THR A 57 -11.40 -4.16 -24.90
N LYS A 58 -11.37 -4.54 -23.61
CA LYS A 58 -12.57 -4.79 -22.80
C LYS A 58 -13.07 -3.54 -22.08
N ASP A 59 -12.20 -2.56 -21.85
CA ASP A 59 -12.55 -1.29 -21.24
C ASP A 59 -13.20 -0.35 -22.27
N GLU A 60 -14.53 -0.27 -22.24
CA GLU A 60 -15.32 0.61 -23.11
C GLU A 60 -15.44 2.03 -22.54
N LEU A 61 -14.98 2.25 -21.30
CA LEU A 61 -15.07 3.54 -20.63
C LEU A 61 -13.86 4.40 -20.97
N HIS A 62 -14.09 5.71 -21.12
CA HIS A 62 -13.04 6.70 -21.31
C HIS A 62 -12.77 7.53 -20.04
N SER A 63 -13.43 7.18 -18.93
CA SER A 63 -13.23 7.80 -17.63
C SER A 63 -11.95 7.28 -16.98
N ILE A 64 -11.17 8.17 -16.39
CA ILE A 64 -9.95 7.82 -15.66
C ILE A 64 -10.32 7.42 -14.23
N LEU A 65 -9.98 6.19 -13.83
CA LEU A 65 -10.18 5.71 -12.45
C LEU A 65 -9.07 6.17 -11.50
N LEU A 66 -7.80 6.00 -11.88
CA LEU A 66 -6.65 6.42 -11.08
C LEU A 66 -6.26 7.86 -11.42
N THR A 67 -6.70 8.80 -10.59
CA THR A 67 -6.54 10.24 -10.84
C THR A 67 -5.23 10.80 -10.24
N ARG A 68 -4.93 12.06 -10.56
CA ARG A 68 -3.74 12.75 -10.02
C ARG A 68 -3.78 12.93 -8.50
N SER A 69 -4.97 13.02 -7.89
CA SER A 69 -5.07 13.16 -6.42
C SER A 69 -4.45 11.97 -5.70
N LEU A 70 -4.64 10.74 -6.21
CA LEU A 70 -4.03 9.54 -5.63
C LEU A 70 -2.49 9.61 -5.61
N LEU A 71 -1.88 10.20 -6.65
CA LEU A 71 -0.43 10.41 -6.68
C LEU A 71 0.03 11.44 -5.63
N GLU A 72 -0.76 12.47 -5.38
CA GLU A 72 -0.46 13.43 -4.33
C GLU A 72 -0.62 12.78 -2.94
N ASP A 73 -1.60 11.89 -2.76
CA ASP A 73 -1.76 11.11 -1.53
C ASP A 73 -0.54 10.21 -1.28
N PHE A 74 -0.02 9.55 -2.32
CA PHE A 74 1.20 8.73 -2.23
C PHE A 74 2.45 9.53 -1.81
N LYS A 75 2.50 10.82 -2.13
CA LYS A 75 3.60 11.71 -1.74
C LYS A 75 3.37 12.41 -0.40
N GLY A 76 2.13 12.38 0.08
CA GLY A 76 1.72 13.02 1.32
C GLY A 76 2.19 12.26 2.56
N TYR A 77 1.84 12.80 3.72
CA TYR A 77 2.17 12.20 5.02
C TYR A 77 1.61 10.77 5.18
N LEU A 78 0.47 10.48 4.55
CA LEU A 78 -0.18 9.17 4.56
C LEU A 78 0.23 8.27 3.38
N GLY A 79 1.29 8.62 2.64
CA GLY A 79 1.66 7.94 1.41
C GLY A 79 1.95 6.44 1.56
N CYS A 80 2.54 6.03 2.67
CA CYS A 80 2.77 4.61 2.97
C CYS A 80 1.45 3.84 3.12
N GLN A 81 0.49 4.39 3.86
CA GLN A 81 -0.83 3.78 4.06
C GLN A 81 -1.59 3.73 2.73
N ALA A 82 -1.65 4.85 2.00
CA ALA A 82 -2.31 4.90 0.70
C ALA A 82 -1.73 3.89 -0.31
N LEU A 83 -0.41 3.74 -0.36
CA LEU A 83 0.24 2.74 -1.21
C LEU A 83 -0.08 1.30 -0.75
N SER A 84 -0.04 1.04 0.56
CA SER A 84 -0.35 -0.27 1.13
C SER A 84 -1.79 -0.69 0.82
N GLU A 85 -2.75 0.22 1.02
CA GLU A 85 -4.17 -0.01 0.71
C GLU A 85 -4.38 -0.25 -0.79
N MET A 86 -3.72 0.52 -1.66
CA MET A 86 -3.81 0.31 -3.11
C MET A 86 -3.22 -1.04 -3.55
N ILE A 87 -2.10 -1.47 -2.97
CA ILE A 87 -1.53 -2.79 -3.26
C ILE A 87 -2.52 -3.88 -2.82
N GLN A 88 -3.07 -3.77 -1.61
CA GLN A 88 -4.04 -4.72 -1.09
C GLN A 88 -5.30 -4.80 -1.97
N PHE A 89 -5.86 -3.65 -2.35
CA PHE A 89 -7.03 -3.57 -3.23
C PHE A 89 -6.80 -4.32 -4.55
N TYR A 90 -5.64 -4.13 -5.20
CA TYR A 90 -5.36 -4.84 -6.44
C TYR A 90 -5.22 -6.36 -6.25
N LEU A 91 -4.65 -6.80 -5.13
CA LEU A 91 -4.43 -8.22 -4.84
C LEU A 91 -5.68 -8.97 -4.39
N GLU A 92 -6.59 -8.29 -3.70
CA GLU A 92 -7.77 -8.92 -3.09
C GLU A 92 -9.06 -8.69 -3.90
N GLU A 93 -9.19 -7.56 -4.59
CA GLU A 93 -10.47 -7.12 -5.18
C GLU A 93 -10.43 -6.99 -6.72
N VAL A 94 -9.26 -6.83 -7.34
CA VAL A 94 -9.14 -6.60 -8.79
C VAL A 94 -8.62 -7.82 -9.55
N MET A 95 -7.54 -8.44 -9.07
CA MET A 95 -6.91 -9.61 -9.70
C MET A 95 -7.75 -10.87 -9.53
#